data_AF-A2FXR5-F1
#
_entry.id   AF-A2FXR5-F1
#
_cell.length_a   1.000
_cell.length_b   1.000
_cell.length_c   1.000
_cell.angle_alpha   90.00
_cell.angle_beta   90.00
_cell.angle_gamma   90.00
#
_symmetry.space_group_name_H-M   'P 1'
#
loop_
_entity.id
_entity.type
_entity.pdbx_description
1 polymer ?
#
loop_
_entity_poly.entity_id
_entity_poly.type
_entity_poly.pdbx_seq_one_letter_code
_entity_poly.pdbx_strand_id
1 'polypeptide(L)'
;MGERPTAFIAVANVKQEQQNSFEEWLTAKLGDAKVDVEYQISQSFNDFILIEAKDLHSANQLVRVINGASMEDLSEPFLAAVINFEKNNDIYTTITQLIKSKVKDDLLDLSGIQSLISTPLDLPGIGSSILLYAASNCSNRTEISQISFIKSGITKGFFLQNVLKTYFPKLKKLALNGNPCINNQQFLANMKRSKIQIITKDEDLNEFFQDVEMKNSKALVISCRIVPMHPINPNLVKLGNPRAQGRIEPPTIYDFDTCGIDVSKPINKFMVEFMKNSWKDLPSLKSYYHPISSVFSVLVKGCAPDSPMKRLLKYSRDVSINTGNFITGPSDIVSAQIEIFVKGFYAYPTRIETYDLEDFLHTFVLHGVYQDVYGNTFMFDRSFVISSITGSNFILNDEIYFHEPPLE
;
A
#
# COMPACT_ATOMS: atom_id res chain seq x y z
N MET A 1 -5.99 -12.43 -34.20
CA MET A 1 -5.70 -11.96 -32.83
C MET A 1 -4.23 -12.28 -32.60
N GLY A 2 -3.38 -11.27 -32.45
CA GLY A 2 -1.96 -11.49 -32.17
C GLY A 2 -1.79 -12.15 -30.80
N GLU A 3 -0.83 -13.07 -30.67
CA GLU A 3 -0.45 -13.64 -29.38
C GLU A 3 -0.05 -12.49 -28.45
N ARG A 4 -0.64 -12.45 -27.24
CA ARG A 4 -0.28 -11.44 -26.24
C ARG A 4 1.13 -11.76 -25.72
N PRO A 5 1.96 -10.74 -25.46
CA PRO A 5 3.24 -10.95 -24.78
C PRO A 5 3.00 -11.64 -23.43
N THR A 6 3.81 -12.65 -23.12
CA THR A 6 3.63 -13.46 -21.91
C THR A 6 4.51 -13.04 -20.74
N ALA A 7 5.47 -12.13 -20.95
CA ALA A 7 6.32 -11.61 -19.89
C ALA A 7 6.70 -10.15 -20.11
N PHE A 8 6.76 -9.40 -19.02
CA PHE A 8 7.16 -7.99 -19.03
C PHE A 8 8.38 -7.81 -18.14
N ILE A 9 9.16 -6.77 -18.38
CA ILE A 9 10.32 -6.39 -17.56
C ILE A 9 10.19 -4.92 -17.25
N ALA A 10 10.24 -4.55 -15.97
CA ALA A 10 10.46 -3.15 -15.61
C ALA A 10 11.97 -2.93 -15.42
N VAL A 11 12.51 -1.97 -16.14
CA VAL A 11 13.90 -1.53 -16.06
C VAL A 11 13.93 -0.15 -15.47
N ALA A 12 14.50 0.02 -14.28
CA ALA A 12 14.71 1.31 -13.64
C ALA A 12 15.97 2.02 -14.17
N ASN A 13 16.07 3.32 -13.89
CA ASN A 13 17.17 4.21 -14.23
C ASN A 13 17.34 4.48 -15.72
N VAL A 14 16.25 4.43 -16.50
CA VAL A 14 16.24 4.88 -17.90
C VAL A 14 15.19 5.95 -18.09
N LYS A 15 15.63 7.17 -18.38
CA LYS A 15 14.72 8.29 -18.65
C LYS A 15 14.03 8.13 -20.01
N GLN A 16 12.84 8.70 -20.15
CA GLN A 16 12.09 8.65 -21.40
C GLN A 16 12.89 9.17 -22.61
N GLU A 17 13.62 10.27 -22.47
CA GLU A 17 14.48 10.81 -23.53
C GLU A 17 15.66 9.91 -23.90
N GLN A 18 16.01 8.96 -23.03
CA GLN A 18 17.08 7.98 -23.24
C GLN A 18 16.57 6.67 -23.85
N GLN A 19 15.26 6.54 -24.12
CA GLN A 19 14.66 5.28 -24.59
C GLN A 19 15.34 4.76 -25.87
N ASN A 20 15.58 5.62 -26.87
CA ASN A 20 16.24 5.20 -28.12
C ASN A 20 17.69 4.76 -27.87
N SER A 21 18.44 5.52 -27.06
CA SER A 21 19.82 5.18 -26.70
C SER A 21 19.90 3.88 -25.89
N PHE A 22 18.93 3.65 -25.02
CA PHE A 22 18.81 2.40 -24.28
C PHE A 22 18.45 1.23 -25.20
N GLU A 23 17.57 1.42 -26.18
CA GLU A 23 17.23 0.38 -27.16
C GLU A 23 18.44 -0.02 -28.01
N GLU A 24 19.21 0.96 -28.50
CA GLU A 24 20.46 0.74 -29.23
C GLU A 24 21.50 0.05 -28.34
N TRP A 25 21.66 0.51 -27.10
CA TRP A 25 22.56 -0.10 -26.12
C TRP A 25 22.18 -1.54 -25.81
N LEU A 26 20.89 -1.82 -25.58
CA LEU A 26 20.39 -3.15 -25.27
C LEU A 26 20.59 -4.09 -26.46
N THR A 27 20.32 -3.62 -27.68
CA THR A 27 20.55 -4.37 -28.92
C THR A 27 22.03 -4.75 -29.05
N ALA A 28 22.93 -3.80 -28.84
CA ALA A 28 24.38 -4.05 -28.88
C ALA A 28 24.81 -5.07 -27.81
N LYS A 29 24.33 -4.92 -26.56
CA LYS A 29 24.65 -5.83 -25.46
C LYS A 29 24.13 -7.25 -25.67
N LEU A 30 22.95 -7.40 -26.26
CA LEU A 30 22.42 -8.71 -26.64
C LEU A 30 23.29 -9.37 -27.72
N GLY A 31 23.76 -8.60 -28.71
CA GLY A 31 24.70 -9.05 -29.73
C GLY A 31 26.03 -9.53 -29.13
N ASP A 32 26.64 -8.74 -28.24
CA ASP A 32 27.88 -9.09 -27.55
C ASP A 32 27.73 -10.37 -26.71
N ALA A 33 26.61 -10.51 -26.00
CA ALA A 33 26.29 -11.67 -25.17
C ALA A 33 25.87 -12.90 -26.00
N LYS A 34 25.69 -12.76 -27.32
CA LYS A 34 25.13 -13.79 -28.22
C LYS A 34 23.78 -14.31 -27.74
N VAL A 35 22.95 -13.40 -27.22
CA VAL A 35 21.61 -13.68 -26.72
C VAL A 35 20.61 -13.30 -27.81
N ASP A 36 19.95 -14.30 -28.38
CA ASP A 36 18.91 -14.12 -29.39
C ASP A 36 17.54 -14.16 -28.70
N VAL A 37 16.92 -12.99 -28.52
CA VAL A 37 15.63 -12.82 -27.84
C VAL A 37 14.75 -11.82 -28.57
N GLU A 38 13.48 -12.14 -28.71
CA GLU A 38 12.47 -11.23 -29.24
C GLU A 38 11.92 -10.36 -28.11
N TYR A 39 12.04 -9.04 -28.26
CA TYR A 39 11.51 -8.05 -27.33
C TYR A 39 10.99 -6.81 -28.06
N GLN A 40 10.14 -6.06 -27.37
CA GLN A 40 9.70 -4.74 -27.77
C GLN A 40 9.71 -3.83 -26.56
N ILE A 41 10.24 -2.62 -26.70
CA ILE A 41 10.02 -1.59 -25.68
C ILE A 41 8.59 -1.09 -25.86
N SER A 42 7.72 -1.41 -24.88
CA SER A 42 6.29 -1.14 -25.01
C SER A 42 5.92 0.25 -24.51
N GLN A 43 6.49 0.65 -23.38
CA GLN A 43 6.16 1.92 -22.75
C GLN A 43 7.31 2.41 -21.88
N SER A 44 7.55 3.71 -21.90
CA SER A 44 8.38 4.40 -20.91
C SER A 44 7.49 5.19 -19.97
N PHE A 45 7.76 5.06 -18.67
CA PHE A 45 7.09 5.74 -17.57
C PHE A 45 8.03 5.58 -16.37
N ASN A 46 9.15 6.25 -16.18
CA ASN A 46 9.51 7.65 -16.25
C ASN A 46 11.03 7.68 -16.30
N ASP A 47 11.63 7.20 -15.20
CA ASP A 47 12.93 6.52 -15.11
C ASP A 47 12.75 4.99 -15.25
N PHE A 48 11.60 4.53 -15.75
CA PHE A 48 11.35 3.12 -16.01
C PHE A 48 11.00 2.90 -17.48
N ILE A 49 11.57 1.84 -18.02
CA ILE A 49 11.17 1.28 -19.30
C ILE A 49 10.51 -0.07 -19.05
N LEU A 50 9.33 -0.25 -19.64
CA LEU A 50 8.66 -1.52 -19.74
C LEU A 50 9.08 -2.20 -21.04
N ILE A 51 9.67 -3.38 -20.91
CA ILE A 51 10.04 -4.24 -22.03
C ILE A 51 9.05 -5.40 -22.08
N GLU A 52 8.40 -5.57 -23.21
CA GLU A 52 7.63 -6.76 -23.55
C GLU A 52 8.57 -7.81 -24.13
N ALA A 53 8.62 -8.98 -23.50
CA ALA A 53 9.35 -10.13 -24.01
C ALA A 53 8.35 -11.16 -24.54
N LYS A 54 8.74 -11.86 -25.62
CA LYS A 54 7.91 -12.94 -26.20
C LYS A 54 7.48 -13.96 -25.15
N ASP A 55 8.44 -14.39 -24.34
CA ASP A 55 8.26 -15.40 -23.30
C ASP A 55 9.11 -15.15 -22.04
N LEU A 56 8.81 -15.93 -20.99
CA LEU A 56 9.53 -15.88 -19.72
C LEU A 56 11.02 -16.21 -19.87
N HIS A 57 11.40 -17.04 -20.85
CA HIS A 57 12.81 -17.34 -21.10
C HIS A 57 13.54 -16.09 -21.58
N SER A 58 12.98 -15.42 -22.58
CA SER A 58 13.45 -14.16 -23.16
C SER A 58 13.53 -13.08 -22.09
N ALA A 59 12.49 -12.95 -21.24
CA ALA A 59 12.49 -12.00 -20.13
C ALA A 59 13.63 -12.22 -19.14
N ASN A 60 13.92 -13.48 -18.78
CA ASN A 60 15.01 -13.80 -17.87
C ASN A 60 16.38 -13.53 -18.48
N GLN A 61 16.56 -13.75 -19.79
CA GLN A 61 17.82 -13.44 -20.47
C GLN A 61 18.05 -11.92 -20.54
N LEU A 62 17.01 -11.16 -20.86
CA LEU A 62 17.04 -9.69 -20.85
C LEU A 62 17.42 -9.15 -19.46
N VAL A 63 16.78 -9.65 -18.40
CA VAL A 63 17.13 -9.26 -17.02
C VAL A 63 18.59 -9.54 -16.68
N ARG A 64 19.15 -10.67 -17.14
CA ARG A 64 20.57 -11.00 -16.92
C ARG A 64 21.53 -10.05 -17.63
N VAL A 65 21.16 -9.57 -18.81
CA VAL A 65 21.97 -8.64 -19.60
C VAL A 65 21.87 -7.22 -19.04
N ILE A 66 20.69 -6.84 -18.55
CA ILE A 66 20.42 -5.48 -18.08
C ILE A 66 20.95 -5.26 -16.65
N ASN A 67 20.71 -6.18 -15.72
CA ASN A 67 21.05 -5.98 -14.30
C ASN A 67 22.55 -5.77 -14.07
N GLY A 68 22.89 -4.67 -13.41
CA GLY A 68 24.27 -4.35 -13.04
C GLY A 68 25.11 -3.74 -14.18
N ALA A 69 24.53 -3.57 -15.37
CA ALA A 69 25.16 -2.86 -16.47
C ALA A 69 24.73 -1.37 -16.46
N SER A 70 25.52 -0.51 -17.10
CA SER A 70 25.20 0.91 -17.26
C SER A 70 25.57 1.38 -18.67
N MET A 71 24.97 2.50 -19.11
CA MET A 71 25.49 3.28 -20.24
C MET A 71 26.65 4.15 -19.74
N GLU A 72 27.62 4.48 -20.61
CA GLU A 72 28.79 5.29 -20.23
C GLU A 72 28.41 6.66 -19.65
N ASP A 73 27.26 7.20 -20.09
CA ASP A 73 26.72 8.49 -19.65
C ASP A 73 25.76 8.39 -18.44
N LEU A 74 25.61 7.21 -17.85
CA LEU A 74 24.78 6.98 -16.66
C LEU A 74 25.63 6.64 -15.44
N SER A 75 25.42 7.39 -14.34
CA SER A 75 26.11 7.17 -13.07
C SER A 75 25.64 5.96 -12.29
N GLU A 76 24.49 5.38 -12.66
CA GLU A 76 23.83 4.30 -11.92
C GLU A 76 23.60 3.08 -12.82
N PRO A 77 23.75 1.86 -12.28
CA PRO A 77 23.43 0.64 -13.00
C PRO A 77 21.92 0.51 -13.19
N PHE A 78 21.52 -0.18 -14.26
CA PHE A 78 20.13 -0.55 -14.48
C PHE A 78 19.71 -1.64 -13.50
N LEU A 79 18.45 -1.54 -13.06
CA LEU A 79 17.77 -2.57 -12.29
C LEU A 79 16.57 -3.08 -13.10
N ALA A 80 16.60 -4.34 -13.50
CA ALA A 80 15.56 -5.01 -14.26
C ALA A 80 14.92 -6.14 -13.44
N ALA A 81 13.59 -6.17 -13.44
CA ALA A 81 12.80 -7.24 -12.82
C ALA A 81 11.72 -7.75 -13.77
N VAL A 82 11.60 -9.08 -13.88
CA VAL A 82 10.51 -9.71 -14.62
C VAL A 82 9.20 -9.51 -13.86
N ILE A 83 8.22 -8.91 -14.53
CA ILE A 83 6.84 -8.81 -14.08
C ILE A 83 6.04 -9.90 -14.77
N ASN A 84 5.54 -10.85 -13.97
CA ASN A 84 4.62 -11.87 -14.45
C ASN A 84 3.18 -11.45 -14.12
N PHE A 85 2.56 -10.70 -15.03
CA PHE A 85 1.19 -10.21 -14.86
C PHE A 85 0.16 -11.33 -14.81
N GLU A 86 0.35 -12.41 -15.56
CA GLU A 86 -0.52 -13.59 -15.51
C GLU A 86 -0.48 -14.20 -14.11
N LYS A 87 0.72 -14.41 -13.57
CA LYS A 87 0.92 -14.91 -12.20
C LYS A 87 0.34 -13.95 -11.15
N ASN A 88 0.45 -12.63 -11.33
CA ASN A 88 -0.15 -11.67 -10.40
C ASN A 88 -1.68 -11.68 -10.45
N ASN A 89 -2.27 -11.78 -11.65
CA ASN A 89 -3.72 -11.94 -11.81
C ASN A 89 -4.22 -13.27 -11.24
N ASP A 90 -3.45 -14.35 -11.43
CA ASP A 90 -3.74 -15.65 -10.83
C ASP A 90 -3.66 -15.59 -9.32
N ILE A 91 -2.63 -14.93 -8.76
CA ILE A 91 -2.50 -14.70 -7.32
C ILE A 91 -3.69 -13.90 -6.80
N TYR A 92 -4.05 -12.80 -7.45
CA TYR A 92 -5.19 -11.96 -7.05
C TYR A 92 -6.50 -12.73 -7.10
N THR A 93 -6.75 -13.45 -8.20
CA THR A 93 -7.95 -14.28 -8.39
C THR A 93 -8.00 -15.38 -7.35
N THR A 94 -6.89 -16.04 -7.08
CA THR A 94 -6.79 -17.14 -6.10
C THR A 94 -6.98 -16.64 -4.68
N ILE A 95 -6.32 -15.54 -4.28
CA ILE A 95 -6.51 -14.91 -2.97
C ILE A 95 -7.97 -14.47 -2.81
N THR A 96 -8.56 -13.88 -3.84
CA THR A 96 -9.97 -13.46 -3.83
C THR A 96 -10.91 -14.66 -3.65
N GLN A 97 -10.71 -15.73 -4.40
CA GLN A 97 -11.51 -16.96 -4.28
C GLN A 97 -11.33 -17.61 -2.91
N LEU A 98 -10.09 -17.66 -2.42
CA LEU A 98 -9.76 -18.15 -1.09
C LEU A 98 -10.51 -17.36 -0.03
N ILE A 99 -10.37 -16.03 0.00
CA ILE A 99 -11.05 -15.14 0.95
C ILE A 99 -12.56 -15.40 0.90
N LYS A 100 -13.17 -15.40 -0.30
CA LYS A 100 -14.61 -15.65 -0.44
C LYS A 100 -15.04 -17.01 0.11
N SER A 101 -14.21 -18.04 -0.03
CA SER A 101 -14.48 -19.39 0.51
C SER A 101 -14.30 -19.50 2.03
N LYS A 102 -13.62 -18.51 2.62
CA LYS A 102 -13.26 -18.47 4.04
C LYS A 102 -14.13 -17.52 4.88
N VAL A 103 -15.01 -16.76 4.23
CA VAL A 103 -16.06 -15.99 4.92
C VAL A 103 -17.23 -16.90 5.21
N LYS A 104 -17.63 -16.97 6.47
CA LYS A 104 -18.84 -17.66 6.94
C LYS A 104 -19.52 -16.78 7.98
N ASP A 105 -20.73 -16.33 7.68
CA ASP A 105 -21.45 -15.39 8.53
C ASP A 105 -20.55 -14.19 8.87
N ASP A 106 -20.35 -13.88 10.15
CA ASP A 106 -19.51 -12.77 10.61
C ASP A 106 -18.03 -13.13 10.82
N LEU A 107 -17.62 -14.35 10.45
CA LEU A 107 -16.27 -14.88 10.57
C LEU A 107 -15.52 -14.88 9.23
N LEU A 108 -14.32 -14.29 9.24
CA LEU A 108 -13.32 -14.45 8.18
C LEU A 108 -12.17 -15.35 8.66
N ASP A 109 -12.10 -16.57 8.14
CA ASP A 109 -11.11 -17.57 8.55
C ASP A 109 -9.85 -17.58 7.65
N LEU A 110 -8.83 -16.81 8.04
CA LEU A 110 -7.51 -16.79 7.39
C LEU A 110 -6.49 -17.70 8.10
N SER A 111 -6.97 -18.74 8.80
CA SER A 111 -6.11 -19.72 9.46
C SER A 111 -5.25 -20.47 8.44
N GLY A 112 -3.96 -20.64 8.75
CA GLY A 112 -3.01 -21.36 7.91
C GLY A 112 -2.69 -20.68 6.59
N ILE A 113 -3.04 -19.40 6.41
CA ILE A 113 -2.85 -18.70 5.12
C ILE A 113 -1.38 -18.71 4.66
N GLN A 114 -0.41 -18.75 5.58
CA GLN A 114 1.02 -18.88 5.28
C GLN A 114 1.40 -20.18 4.58
N SER A 115 0.59 -21.25 4.69
CA SER A 115 0.79 -22.46 3.88
C SER A 115 0.31 -22.29 2.44
N LEU A 116 -0.57 -21.31 2.22
CA LEU A 116 -1.16 -20.99 0.92
C LEU A 116 -0.35 -19.90 0.22
N ILE A 117 0.32 -19.01 0.96
CA ILE A 117 1.25 -18.01 0.43
C ILE A 117 2.66 -18.35 0.92
N SER A 118 3.62 -18.59 0.04
CA SER A 118 4.99 -18.85 0.51
C SER A 118 5.76 -17.60 0.93
N THR A 119 5.13 -16.42 0.86
CA THR A 119 5.70 -15.14 1.31
C THR A 119 5.30 -14.87 2.76
N PRO A 120 6.22 -14.52 3.67
CA PRO A 120 5.88 -14.18 5.05
C PRO A 120 4.90 -13.01 5.17
N LEU A 121 3.85 -13.15 5.99
CA LEU A 121 2.84 -12.10 6.21
C LEU A 121 3.40 -10.79 6.80
N ASP A 122 4.48 -10.86 7.59
CA ASP A 122 5.09 -9.68 8.21
C ASP A 122 6.00 -8.89 7.27
N LEU A 123 6.20 -9.33 6.03
CA LEU A 123 6.89 -8.48 5.05
C LEU A 123 6.04 -7.23 4.79
N PRO A 124 6.67 -6.04 4.70
CA PRO A 124 5.96 -4.79 4.47
C PRO A 124 4.97 -4.90 3.30
N GLY A 125 3.75 -4.42 3.52
CA GLY A 125 2.68 -4.44 2.52
C GLY A 125 1.91 -5.76 2.42
N ILE A 126 2.52 -6.94 2.58
CA ILE A 126 1.87 -8.24 2.28
C ILE A 126 0.63 -8.49 3.15
N GLY A 127 0.80 -8.48 4.48
CA GLY A 127 -0.33 -8.70 5.40
C GLY A 127 -1.42 -7.63 5.28
N SER A 128 -1.02 -6.36 5.09
CA SER A 128 -1.96 -5.24 4.89
C SER A 128 -2.75 -5.39 3.59
N SER A 129 -2.10 -5.77 2.48
CA SER A 129 -2.78 -6.03 1.20
C SER A 129 -3.77 -7.17 1.31
N ILE A 130 -3.42 -8.27 2.00
CA ILE A 130 -4.36 -9.38 2.23
C ILE A 130 -5.59 -8.91 3.01
N LEU A 131 -5.40 -8.12 4.06
CA LEU A 131 -6.52 -7.54 4.82
C LEU A 131 -7.35 -6.58 3.98
N LEU A 132 -6.73 -5.75 3.13
CA LEU A 132 -7.41 -4.85 2.21
C LEU A 132 -8.27 -5.62 1.21
N TYR A 133 -7.69 -6.64 0.58
CA TYR A 133 -8.42 -7.53 -0.33
C TYR A 133 -9.56 -8.25 0.39
N ALA A 134 -9.33 -8.68 1.63
CA ALA A 134 -10.37 -9.29 2.43
C ALA A 134 -11.51 -8.32 2.70
N ALA A 135 -11.21 -7.10 3.11
CA ALA A 135 -12.19 -6.07 3.39
C ALA A 135 -13.03 -5.72 2.16
N SER A 136 -12.40 -5.51 1.01
CA SER A 136 -13.07 -5.24 -0.27
C SER A 136 -14.01 -6.38 -0.69
N ASN A 137 -13.64 -7.63 -0.41
CA ASN A 137 -14.49 -8.78 -0.74
C ASN A 137 -15.59 -9.07 0.29
N CYS A 138 -15.46 -8.54 1.51
CA CYS A 138 -16.46 -8.69 2.59
C CYS A 138 -17.46 -7.52 2.65
N SER A 139 -17.07 -6.33 2.20
CA SER A 139 -17.78 -5.05 2.43
C SER A 139 -19.23 -5.04 1.94
N ASN A 140 -19.58 -5.89 0.97
CA ASN A 140 -20.91 -5.91 0.35
C ASN A 140 -21.82 -7.04 0.86
N ARG A 141 -21.35 -7.88 1.79
CA ARG A 141 -22.06 -9.14 2.13
C ARG A 141 -22.29 -9.35 3.61
N THR A 142 -21.30 -9.08 4.45
CA THR A 142 -21.43 -9.39 5.88
C THR A 142 -20.51 -8.52 6.72
N GLU A 143 -21.02 -8.08 7.87
CA GLU A 143 -20.23 -7.35 8.85
C GLU A 143 -19.33 -8.33 9.60
N ILE A 144 -18.06 -8.37 9.24
CA ILE A 144 -17.08 -9.24 9.89
C ILE A 144 -16.83 -8.76 11.31
N SER A 145 -17.23 -9.58 12.27
CA SER A 145 -17.03 -9.35 13.71
C SER A 145 -15.95 -10.26 14.29
N GLN A 146 -15.51 -11.27 13.54
CA GLN A 146 -14.51 -12.25 13.95
C GLN A 146 -13.50 -12.52 12.83
N ILE A 147 -12.20 -12.54 13.15
CA ILE A 147 -11.15 -12.91 12.19
C ILE A 147 -10.24 -13.97 12.82
N SER A 148 -9.92 -15.01 12.06
CA SER A 148 -8.98 -16.04 12.49
C SER A 148 -7.69 -16.01 11.67
N PHE A 149 -6.54 -16.08 12.35
CA PHE A 149 -5.22 -16.27 11.76
C PHE A 149 -4.50 -17.46 12.41
N ILE A 150 -5.21 -18.50 12.82
CA ILE A 150 -4.59 -19.63 13.53
C ILE A 150 -3.47 -20.25 12.69
N LYS A 151 -2.28 -20.42 13.27
CA LYS A 151 -1.09 -21.00 12.62
C LYS A 151 -0.74 -20.34 11.28
N SER A 152 -0.90 -19.02 11.18
CA SER A 152 -0.61 -18.23 9.98
C SER A 152 0.81 -17.67 9.94
N GLY A 153 1.73 -18.16 10.78
CA GLY A 153 3.16 -17.78 10.73
C GLY A 153 3.45 -16.31 11.06
N ILE A 154 2.55 -15.61 11.73
CA ILE A 154 2.72 -14.19 12.08
C ILE A 154 3.72 -14.05 13.21
N THR A 155 4.87 -13.44 12.93
CA THR A 155 5.98 -13.22 13.86
C THR A 155 5.89 -11.90 14.61
N LYS A 156 5.58 -10.79 13.93
CA LYS A 156 5.57 -9.44 14.54
C LYS A 156 4.16 -8.90 14.72
N GLY A 157 3.27 -9.14 13.77
CA GLY A 157 1.87 -8.71 13.82
C GLY A 157 1.67 -7.20 13.69
N PHE A 158 2.67 -6.44 13.22
CA PHE A 158 2.55 -4.98 13.12
C PHE A 158 1.42 -4.54 12.19
N PHE A 159 1.25 -5.23 11.06
CA PHE A 159 0.16 -4.94 10.13
C PHE A 159 -1.23 -5.10 10.78
N LEU A 160 -1.39 -5.98 11.77
CA LEU A 160 -2.67 -6.18 12.45
C LEU A 160 -3.09 -4.98 13.31
N GLN A 161 -2.14 -4.31 13.97
CA GLN A 161 -2.42 -3.25 14.95
C GLN A 161 -3.09 -2.04 14.32
N ASN A 162 -2.67 -1.69 13.11
CA ASN A 162 -3.08 -0.46 12.44
C ASN A 162 -4.26 -0.67 11.49
N VAL A 163 -4.31 -1.85 10.87
CA VAL A 163 -5.13 -2.06 9.67
C VAL A 163 -6.47 -2.70 10.01
N LEU A 164 -6.51 -3.54 11.04
CA LEU A 164 -7.71 -4.33 11.36
C LEU A 164 -8.94 -3.46 11.63
N LYS A 165 -8.83 -2.39 12.42
CA LYS A 165 -9.98 -1.53 12.71
C LYS A 165 -10.37 -0.61 11.56
N THR A 166 -9.40 -0.17 10.76
CA THR A 166 -9.67 0.64 9.57
C THR A 166 -10.54 -0.14 8.58
N TYR A 167 -10.20 -1.41 8.37
CA TYR A 167 -10.86 -2.28 7.41
C TYR A 167 -12.06 -3.04 7.98
N PHE A 168 -12.03 -3.41 9.27
CA PHE A 168 -13.07 -4.17 9.97
C PHE A 168 -13.46 -3.45 11.28
N PRO A 169 -14.19 -2.33 11.20
CA PRO A 169 -14.50 -1.49 12.37
C PRO A 169 -15.38 -2.20 13.42
N LYS A 170 -16.12 -3.25 13.02
CA LYS A 170 -16.98 -4.06 13.90
C LYS A 170 -16.29 -5.32 14.46
N LEU A 171 -14.98 -5.47 14.22
CA LEU A 171 -14.20 -6.60 14.71
C LEU A 171 -14.20 -6.64 16.25
N LYS A 172 -14.69 -7.76 16.81
CA LYS A 172 -14.77 -8.03 18.25
C LYS A 172 -13.79 -9.11 18.69
N LYS A 173 -13.57 -10.15 17.88
CA LYS A 173 -12.71 -11.29 18.22
C LYS A 173 -11.61 -11.50 17.17
N LEU A 174 -10.39 -11.78 17.62
CA LEU A 174 -9.23 -12.10 16.77
C LEU A 174 -8.51 -13.34 17.30
N ALA A 175 -8.53 -14.44 16.55
CA ALA A 175 -7.81 -15.66 16.92
C ALA A 175 -6.39 -15.65 16.33
N LEU A 176 -5.38 -15.74 17.20
CA LEU A 176 -3.94 -15.73 16.84
C LEU A 176 -3.20 -16.98 17.33
N ASN A 177 -3.92 -18.01 17.79
CA ASN A 177 -3.31 -19.25 18.26
C ASN A 177 -2.27 -19.81 17.27
N GLY A 178 -1.15 -20.30 17.80
CA GLY A 178 -0.08 -20.90 17.00
C GLY A 178 0.78 -19.92 16.18
N ASN A 179 0.66 -18.60 16.40
CA ASN A 179 1.55 -17.61 15.78
C ASN A 179 2.64 -17.13 16.76
N PRO A 180 3.91 -16.96 16.34
CA PRO A 180 4.96 -16.46 17.23
C PRO A 180 4.70 -15.07 17.83
N CYS A 181 3.90 -14.21 17.17
CA CYS A 181 3.58 -12.86 17.66
C CYS A 181 2.85 -12.85 19.01
N ILE A 182 2.23 -13.95 19.43
CA ILE A 182 1.57 -14.07 20.74
C ILE A 182 2.56 -13.97 21.91
N ASN A 183 3.86 -14.22 21.66
CA ASN A 183 4.90 -14.08 22.67
C ASN A 183 5.39 -12.63 22.82
N ASN A 184 4.98 -11.73 21.92
CA ASN A 184 5.35 -10.32 21.97
C ASN A 184 4.37 -9.55 22.86
N GLN A 185 4.78 -9.28 24.11
CA GLN A 185 3.94 -8.56 25.09
C GLN A 185 3.57 -7.15 24.65
N GLN A 186 4.45 -6.44 23.93
CA GLN A 186 4.16 -5.10 23.42
C GLN A 186 3.06 -5.16 22.36
N PHE A 187 3.12 -6.15 21.47
CA PHE A 187 2.06 -6.38 20.48
C PHE A 187 0.71 -6.66 21.15
N LEU A 188 0.67 -7.57 22.13
CA LEU A 188 -0.56 -7.87 22.87
C LEU A 188 -1.09 -6.66 23.64
N ALA A 189 -0.22 -5.85 24.25
CA ALA A 189 -0.62 -4.65 24.96
C ALA A 189 -1.25 -3.61 24.02
N ASN A 190 -0.68 -3.41 22.82
CA ASN A 190 -1.24 -2.53 21.80
C ASN A 190 -2.59 -3.03 21.31
N MET A 191 -2.71 -4.34 21.07
CA MET A 191 -3.96 -4.94 20.63
C MET A 191 -5.06 -4.89 21.72
N LYS A 192 -4.73 -5.01 23.01
CA LYS A 192 -5.73 -4.84 24.10
C LYS A 192 -6.39 -3.45 24.08
N ARG A 193 -5.66 -2.41 23.70
CA ARG A 193 -6.20 -1.04 23.59
C ARG A 193 -7.26 -0.90 22.51
N SER A 194 -7.28 -1.80 21.52
CA SER A 194 -8.27 -1.78 20.46
C SER A 194 -9.62 -2.37 20.89
N LYS A 195 -9.80 -2.83 22.14
CA LYS A 195 -11.05 -3.49 22.61
C LYS A 195 -11.41 -4.76 21.80
N ILE A 196 -10.46 -5.35 21.08
CA ILE A 196 -10.62 -6.64 20.40
C ILE A 196 -10.22 -7.75 21.38
N GLN A 197 -11.07 -8.75 21.56
CA GLN A 197 -10.75 -9.97 22.32
C GLN A 197 -9.77 -10.81 21.50
N ILE A 198 -8.55 -10.95 22.01
CA ILE A 198 -7.51 -11.76 21.37
C ILE A 198 -7.55 -13.17 21.95
N ILE A 199 -7.71 -14.16 21.07
CA ILE A 199 -7.74 -15.58 21.44
C ILE A 199 -6.39 -16.19 21.09
N THR A 200 -5.66 -16.64 22.11
CA THR A 200 -4.30 -17.16 21.96
C THR A 200 -4.15 -18.63 22.35
N LYS A 201 -5.09 -19.20 23.13
CA LYS A 201 -5.04 -20.57 23.64
C LYS A 201 -5.99 -21.49 22.87
N ASP A 202 -5.66 -22.77 22.80
CA ASP A 202 -6.48 -23.77 22.11
C ASP A 202 -7.83 -24.02 22.79
N GLU A 203 -7.85 -23.98 24.13
CA GLU A 203 -9.06 -24.23 24.94
C GLU A 203 -10.18 -23.22 24.64
N ASP A 204 -9.80 -21.99 24.27
CA ASP A 204 -10.69 -20.88 23.96
C ASP A 204 -11.22 -20.91 22.51
N LEU A 205 -10.72 -21.83 21.66
CA LEU A 205 -11.14 -21.94 20.26
C LEU A 205 -12.56 -22.47 20.11
N ASN A 206 -13.00 -23.32 21.03
CA ASN A 206 -14.37 -23.85 21.00
C ASN A 206 -15.39 -22.70 21.17
N GLU A 207 -15.11 -21.73 22.03
CA GLU A 207 -15.95 -20.53 22.20
C GLU A 207 -15.86 -19.60 20.97
N PHE A 208 -14.74 -19.62 20.23
CA PHE A 208 -14.57 -18.84 19.02
C PHE A 208 -15.37 -19.40 17.83
N PHE A 209 -15.44 -20.72 17.69
CA PHE A 209 -16.12 -21.38 16.55
C PHE A 209 -17.53 -21.88 16.86
N GLN A 210 -18.01 -21.76 18.10
CA GLN A 210 -19.33 -22.27 18.54
C GLN A 210 -20.50 -21.74 17.71
N ASP A 211 -20.33 -20.61 17.02
CA ASP A 211 -21.36 -19.98 16.19
C ASP A 211 -21.25 -20.32 14.68
N VAL A 212 -20.27 -21.12 14.23
CA VAL A 212 -20.01 -21.33 12.78
C VAL A 212 -19.86 -22.81 12.42
N GLU A 213 -20.77 -23.36 11.62
CA GLU A 213 -20.66 -24.72 11.07
C GLU A 213 -19.46 -24.85 10.09
N MET A 214 -18.38 -25.50 10.52
CA MET A 214 -17.21 -25.72 9.69
C MET A 214 -17.35 -26.94 8.74
N LYS A 215 -17.76 -26.70 7.49
CA LYS A 215 -17.47 -27.64 6.37
C LYS A 215 -16.01 -27.50 5.90
N ASN A 216 -15.29 -28.62 5.88
CA ASN A 216 -13.89 -28.73 5.47
C ASN A 216 -13.68 -28.39 3.98
N SER A 217 -12.84 -27.40 3.68
CA SER A 217 -12.38 -27.09 2.33
C SER A 217 -10.94 -27.59 2.12
N LYS A 218 -10.67 -28.21 0.97
CA LYS A 218 -9.34 -28.72 0.60
C LYS A 218 -8.36 -27.54 0.37
N ALA A 219 -7.13 -27.69 0.87
CA ALA A 219 -6.08 -26.69 0.74
C ALA A 219 -5.45 -26.70 -0.67
N LEU A 220 -5.17 -25.51 -1.21
CA LEU A 220 -4.42 -25.26 -2.44
C LEU A 220 -3.10 -24.57 -2.07
N VAL A 221 -1.96 -25.18 -2.35
CA VAL A 221 -0.63 -24.65 -1.95
C VAL A 221 -0.07 -23.77 -3.08
N ILE A 222 0.42 -22.55 -2.77
CA ILE A 222 0.99 -21.62 -3.77
C ILE A 222 2.42 -21.20 -3.38
N SER A 223 3.30 -21.14 -4.38
CA SER A 223 4.72 -20.71 -4.25
C SER A 223 4.99 -19.36 -4.94
N CYS A 224 5.16 -18.32 -4.13
CA CYS A 224 5.77 -17.02 -4.38
C CYS A 224 7.22 -16.93 -3.84
N ARG A 225 8.19 -16.59 -4.71
CA ARG A 225 9.53 -16.17 -4.28
C ARG A 225 9.60 -14.65 -4.35
N ILE A 226 9.91 -14.00 -3.23
CA ILE A 226 10.29 -12.59 -3.17
C ILE A 226 11.60 -12.49 -2.37
N VAL A 227 12.51 -11.66 -2.85
CA VAL A 227 13.83 -11.41 -2.24
C VAL A 227 13.64 -10.57 -0.97
N PRO A 228 14.07 -11.03 0.22
CA PRO A 228 13.84 -10.31 1.48
C PRO A 228 14.91 -9.26 1.72
N MET A 229 14.51 -8.06 2.17
CA MET A 229 15.42 -7.04 2.71
C MET A 229 15.22 -6.83 4.21
N HIS A 230 16.33 -6.55 4.90
CA HIS A 230 16.48 -6.66 6.35
C HIS A 230 15.75 -5.57 7.16
N PRO A 231 15.31 -5.87 8.40
CA PRO A 231 14.65 -4.89 9.28
C PRO A 231 15.66 -4.04 10.06
N ILE A 232 15.41 -2.72 10.16
CA ILE A 232 16.15 -1.80 11.04
C ILE A 232 15.24 -1.25 12.17
N ASN A 233 15.90 -1.04 13.31
CA ASN A 233 15.52 -0.90 14.72
C ASN A 233 14.36 0.07 15.10
N PRO A 234 13.45 -0.32 16.03
CA PRO A 234 12.37 0.53 16.54
C PRO A 234 12.79 1.28 17.82
N ASN A 235 12.93 2.59 17.76
CA ASN A 235 12.87 3.45 18.95
C ASN A 235 12.45 4.87 18.55
N LEU A 236 11.22 5.26 18.92
CA LEU A 236 10.68 6.63 19.17
C LEU A 236 9.13 6.57 19.19
N VAL A 237 8.36 7.37 19.93
CA VAL A 237 8.15 7.50 21.39
C VAL A 237 6.68 7.94 21.62
N LYS A 238 6.08 7.41 22.70
CA LYS A 238 4.91 7.79 23.55
C LYS A 238 3.59 8.36 22.97
N LEU A 239 2.49 7.71 23.40
CA LEU A 239 1.07 8.12 23.33
C LEU A 239 0.63 9.01 24.50
N GLY A 240 -0.39 9.82 24.25
CA GLY A 240 -1.43 10.34 25.16
C GLY A 240 -2.47 11.10 24.30
N ASN A 241 -3.73 11.34 24.65
CA ASN A 241 -4.62 10.88 25.73
C ASN A 241 -6.09 11.16 25.27
N PRO A 242 -7.03 10.19 25.20
CA PRO A 242 -8.36 10.47 24.64
C PRO A 242 -9.24 11.23 25.63
N ARG A 243 -9.58 12.49 25.31
CA ARG A 243 -10.69 13.22 25.94
C ARG A 243 -11.84 13.32 24.94
N ALA A 244 -12.80 12.40 25.03
CA ALA A 244 -14.14 12.64 24.52
C ALA A 244 -15.15 11.82 25.33
N GLN A 245 -15.96 12.51 26.14
CA GLN A 245 -17.24 12.02 26.63
C GLN A 245 -18.23 13.17 26.44
N GLY A 246 -19.24 12.97 25.58
CA GLY A 246 -20.49 13.73 25.62
C GLY A 246 -20.70 14.89 24.64
N ARG A 247 -20.01 14.96 23.49
CA ARG A 247 -20.37 15.95 22.44
C ARG A 247 -21.37 15.38 21.44
N ILE A 248 -22.46 16.12 21.21
CA ILE A 248 -23.44 15.90 20.11
C ILE A 248 -22.91 16.51 18.80
N GLU A 249 -21.91 17.39 18.88
CA GLU A 249 -21.31 18.05 17.72
C GLU A 249 -20.26 17.15 17.03
N PRO A 250 -20.16 17.20 15.68
CA PRO A 250 -19.11 16.49 14.95
C PRO A 250 -17.71 16.89 15.45
N PRO A 251 -16.74 15.95 15.49
CA PRO A 251 -15.39 16.26 15.94
C PRO A 251 -14.72 17.27 15.00
N THR A 252 -14.01 18.22 15.58
CA THR A 252 -13.16 19.18 14.86
C THR A 252 -11.72 18.67 14.81
N ILE A 253 -10.90 19.23 13.93
CA ILE A 253 -9.46 18.90 13.85
C ILE A 253 -8.69 19.15 15.17
N TYR A 254 -9.18 20.04 16.03
CA TYR A 254 -8.57 20.36 17.32
C TYR A 254 -8.85 19.31 18.40
N ASP A 255 -9.76 18.37 18.15
CA ASP A 255 -10.05 17.26 19.05
C ASP A 255 -9.05 16.09 18.89
N PHE A 256 -8.06 16.23 17.99
CA PHE A 256 -7.06 15.20 17.68
C PHE A 256 -5.64 15.64 18.04
N ASP A 257 -4.87 14.73 18.66
CA ASP A 257 -3.46 14.95 18.96
C ASP A 257 -2.60 14.87 17.70
N THR A 258 -1.70 15.85 17.51
CA THR A 258 -0.74 15.86 16.41
C THR A 258 0.53 15.11 16.77
N CYS A 259 1.16 14.46 15.78
CA CYS A 259 2.50 13.90 15.94
C CYS A 259 3.59 14.87 15.49
N GLY A 260 4.80 14.70 16.04
CA GLY A 260 6.01 15.37 15.59
C GLY A 260 6.80 14.50 14.61
N ILE A 261 7.59 15.14 13.74
CA ILE A 261 8.54 14.47 12.86
C ILE A 261 9.94 15.03 13.08
N ASP A 262 10.94 14.14 13.10
CA ASP A 262 12.34 14.54 13.24
C ASP A 262 12.88 15.15 11.93
N VAL A 263 13.06 16.47 11.91
CA VAL A 263 13.56 17.22 10.74
C VAL A 263 15.08 17.15 10.55
N SER A 264 15.80 16.39 11.40
CA SER A 264 17.23 16.13 11.20
C SER A 264 17.49 15.33 9.93
N LYS A 265 16.52 14.50 9.50
CA LYS A 265 16.58 13.76 8.24
C LYS A 265 16.14 14.64 7.06
N PRO A 266 16.93 14.75 5.97
CA PRO A 266 16.58 15.57 4.81
C PRO A 266 15.21 15.25 4.20
N ILE A 267 14.86 13.97 4.11
CA ILE A 267 13.57 13.53 3.55
C ILE A 267 12.38 13.97 4.42
N ASN A 268 12.54 14.01 5.74
CA ASN A 268 11.52 14.50 6.65
C ASN A 268 11.33 16.01 6.49
N LYS A 269 12.42 16.76 6.28
CA LYS A 269 12.36 18.20 5.97
C LYS A 269 11.59 18.45 4.67
N PHE A 270 11.86 17.68 3.63
CA PHE A 270 11.11 17.73 2.36
C PHE A 270 9.61 17.53 2.58
N MET A 271 9.22 16.50 3.35
CA MET A 271 7.81 16.26 3.65
C MET A 271 7.16 17.33 4.53
N VAL A 272 7.89 17.91 5.47
CA VAL A 272 7.39 19.06 6.25
C VAL A 272 7.14 20.27 5.36
N GLU A 273 8.02 20.54 4.41
CA GLU A 273 7.84 21.64 3.45
C GLU A 273 6.67 21.37 2.51
N PHE A 274 6.53 20.14 1.99
CA PHE A 274 5.38 19.70 1.21
C PHE A 274 4.06 19.94 1.98
N MET A 275 3.99 19.50 3.24
CA MET A 275 2.79 19.66 4.06
C MET A 275 2.49 21.12 4.40
N LYS A 276 3.51 21.96 4.60
CA LYS A 276 3.32 23.41 4.78
C LYS A 276 2.75 24.07 3.53
N ASN A 277 3.26 23.69 2.37
CA ASN A 277 2.85 24.23 1.08
C ASN A 277 1.47 23.71 0.68
N SER A 278 1.15 22.45 0.96
CA SER A 278 -0.19 21.91 0.70
C SER A 278 -1.26 22.64 1.53
N TRP A 279 -0.86 23.21 2.66
CA TRP A 279 -1.74 24.01 3.51
C TRP A 279 -1.97 25.44 3.02
N LYS A 280 -0.97 26.05 2.37
CA LYS A 280 -0.93 27.51 2.07
C LYS A 280 -0.99 27.85 0.59
N ASP A 281 -0.40 27.01 -0.26
CA ASP A 281 -0.14 27.29 -1.67
C ASP A 281 -0.10 25.97 -2.46
N LEU A 282 -1.29 25.41 -2.72
CA LEU A 282 -1.43 24.19 -3.53
C LEU A 282 -0.72 24.28 -4.90
N PRO A 283 -0.77 25.41 -5.65
CA PRO A 283 0.01 25.57 -6.88
C PRO A 283 1.50 25.26 -6.75
N SER A 284 2.12 25.63 -5.62
CA SER A 284 3.55 25.36 -5.39
C SER A 284 3.89 23.87 -5.26
N LEU A 285 2.89 23.00 -5.02
CA LEU A 285 3.12 21.55 -4.91
C LEU A 285 3.66 20.94 -6.21
N LYS A 286 3.52 21.63 -7.35
CA LYS A 286 4.00 21.15 -8.66
C LYS A 286 5.48 20.74 -8.63
N SER A 287 6.32 21.46 -7.88
CA SER A 287 7.77 21.18 -7.81
C SER A 287 8.13 19.98 -6.93
N TYR A 288 7.18 19.45 -6.15
CA TYR A 288 7.41 18.29 -5.28
C TYR A 288 7.19 16.97 -5.99
N TYR A 289 6.46 16.98 -7.10
CA TYR A 289 6.15 15.79 -7.87
C TYR A 289 7.20 15.55 -8.95
N HIS A 290 7.53 14.29 -9.19
CA HIS A 290 8.42 13.95 -10.29
C HIS A 290 7.80 14.39 -11.62
N PRO A 291 8.55 15.09 -12.51
CA PRO A 291 8.01 15.74 -13.70
C PRO A 291 7.25 14.80 -14.64
N ILE A 292 7.66 13.53 -14.69
CA ILE A 292 7.10 12.52 -15.58
C ILE A 292 6.30 11.47 -14.77
N SER A 293 6.78 11.09 -13.58
CA SER A 293 6.33 9.88 -12.86
C SER A 293 5.18 10.00 -11.95
N SER A 294 4.93 11.19 -11.45
CA SER A 294 4.08 11.32 -10.31
C SER A 294 2.70 10.78 -10.66
N VAL A 295 2.21 9.86 -9.84
CA VAL A 295 0.83 9.39 -9.85
C VAL A 295 0.15 9.88 -8.58
N PHE A 296 -1.07 10.39 -8.73
CA PHE A 296 -1.95 10.72 -7.63
C PHE A 296 -3.25 9.92 -7.75
N SER A 297 -3.72 9.38 -6.64
CA SER A 297 -5.06 8.78 -6.58
C SER A 297 -5.74 9.00 -5.24
N VAL A 298 -7.05 9.12 -5.29
CA VAL A 298 -7.90 9.25 -4.11
C VAL A 298 -8.73 7.97 -3.98
N LEU A 299 -8.79 7.38 -2.81
CA LEU A 299 -9.76 6.35 -2.48
C LEU A 299 -10.71 6.92 -1.42
N VAL A 300 -12.01 6.72 -1.61
CA VAL A 300 -13.03 7.17 -0.66
C VAL A 300 -13.81 5.97 -0.17
N LYS A 301 -13.82 5.74 1.16
CA LYS A 301 -14.65 4.70 1.76
C LYS A 301 -16.13 4.97 1.44
N GLY A 302 -16.90 3.90 1.23
CA GLY A 302 -18.35 4.02 1.10
C GLY A 302 -18.95 4.83 2.26
N CYS A 303 -19.85 5.77 1.94
CA CYS A 303 -20.42 6.72 2.89
C CYS A 303 -21.95 6.75 2.80
N ALA A 304 -22.61 7.28 3.83
CA ALA A 304 -24.05 7.46 3.82
C ALA A 304 -24.51 8.44 2.70
N PRO A 305 -25.76 8.35 2.20
CA PRO A 305 -26.25 9.19 1.11
C PRO A 305 -26.22 10.70 1.37
N ASP A 306 -26.25 11.09 2.64
CA ASP A 306 -26.21 12.44 3.20
C ASP A 306 -24.82 12.84 3.73
N SER A 307 -23.83 11.95 3.66
CA SER A 307 -22.46 12.23 4.10
C SER A 307 -21.82 13.34 3.26
N PRO A 308 -21.15 14.33 3.89
CA PRO A 308 -20.41 15.35 3.17
C PRO A 308 -19.26 14.77 2.33
N MET A 309 -18.80 13.54 2.64
CA MET A 309 -17.75 12.84 1.90
C MET A 309 -18.21 12.41 0.50
N LYS A 310 -19.52 12.37 0.23
CA LYS A 310 -20.10 12.02 -1.08
C LYS A 310 -19.54 12.85 -2.23
N ARG A 311 -19.18 14.11 -1.98
CA ARG A 311 -18.57 15.00 -2.99
C ARG A 311 -17.19 14.52 -3.46
N LEU A 312 -16.50 13.73 -2.65
CA LEU A 312 -15.18 13.18 -2.96
C LEU A 312 -15.28 11.89 -3.80
N LEU A 313 -16.44 11.21 -3.82
CA LEU A 313 -16.63 9.95 -4.53
C LEU A 313 -16.32 10.06 -6.04
N LYS A 314 -16.51 11.23 -6.65
CA LYS A 314 -16.20 11.45 -8.07
C LYS A 314 -14.70 11.35 -8.39
N TYR A 315 -13.82 11.50 -7.40
CA TYR A 315 -12.38 11.31 -7.54
C TYR A 315 -11.93 9.92 -7.07
N SER A 316 -12.84 9.12 -6.50
CA SER A 316 -12.50 7.84 -5.90
C SER A 316 -12.03 6.84 -6.97
N ARG A 317 -10.92 6.18 -6.69
CA ARG A 317 -10.35 5.08 -7.44
C ARG A 317 -10.45 3.81 -6.62
N ASP A 318 -11.54 3.10 -6.81
CA ASP A 318 -11.67 1.74 -6.31
C ASP A 318 -11.19 0.75 -7.38
N VAL A 319 -10.07 0.09 -7.09
CA VAL A 319 -9.45 -0.92 -7.96
C VAL A 319 -10.33 -2.16 -8.08
N SER A 320 -11.16 -2.45 -7.07
CA SER A 320 -12.07 -3.62 -7.09
C SER A 320 -13.14 -3.53 -8.17
N ILE A 321 -13.47 -2.32 -8.60
CA ILE A 321 -14.43 -2.01 -9.68
C ILE A 321 -13.76 -1.32 -10.89
N ASN A 322 -12.42 -1.31 -10.93
CA ASN A 322 -11.59 -0.82 -12.04
C ASN A 322 -11.97 0.59 -12.57
N THR A 323 -12.11 1.55 -11.66
CA THR A 323 -12.61 2.90 -11.99
C THR A 323 -11.65 3.80 -12.78
N GLY A 324 -10.41 3.38 -13.05
CA GLY A 324 -9.47 4.15 -13.90
C GLY A 324 -9.08 5.55 -13.41
N ASN A 325 -9.57 5.98 -12.24
CA ASN A 325 -9.44 7.35 -11.72
C ASN A 325 -8.08 7.62 -11.06
N PHE A 326 -6.99 7.53 -11.81
CA PHE A 326 -5.68 8.01 -11.38
C PHE A 326 -5.24 9.20 -12.24
N ILE A 327 -4.42 10.06 -11.67
CA ILE A 327 -3.97 11.30 -12.31
C ILE A 327 -2.45 11.23 -12.39
N THR A 328 -1.89 11.50 -13.57
CA THR A 328 -0.45 11.45 -13.82
C THR A 328 0.09 12.81 -14.18
N GLY A 329 1.30 13.11 -13.72
CA GLY A 329 2.01 14.35 -14.05
C GLY A 329 1.70 15.51 -13.09
N PRO A 330 2.70 16.33 -12.71
CA PRO A 330 2.55 17.33 -11.65
C PRO A 330 1.43 18.35 -11.85
N SER A 331 1.23 18.83 -13.08
CA SER A 331 0.23 19.87 -13.37
C SER A 331 -1.20 19.37 -13.13
N ASP A 332 -1.50 18.15 -13.57
CA ASP A 332 -2.83 17.56 -13.45
C ASP A 332 -3.09 17.13 -12.01
N ILE A 333 -2.07 16.61 -11.33
CA ILE A 333 -2.12 16.29 -9.90
C ILE A 333 -2.45 17.54 -9.07
N VAL A 334 -1.75 18.65 -9.32
CA VAL A 334 -2.01 19.91 -8.61
C VAL A 334 -3.39 20.45 -8.93
N SER A 335 -3.83 20.36 -10.19
CA SER A 335 -5.18 20.78 -10.59
C SER A 335 -6.25 19.99 -9.85
N ALA A 336 -6.10 18.67 -9.76
CA ALA A 336 -7.00 17.82 -8.99
C ALA A 336 -6.97 18.13 -7.49
N GLN A 337 -5.78 18.36 -6.91
CA GLN A 337 -5.67 18.75 -5.50
C GLN A 337 -6.32 20.10 -5.22
N ILE A 338 -6.21 21.08 -6.13
CA ILE A 338 -6.94 22.35 -6.04
C ILE A 338 -8.45 22.10 -6.10
N GLU A 339 -8.92 21.19 -6.96
CA GLU A 339 -10.35 20.87 -7.02
C GLU A 339 -10.88 20.20 -5.74
N ILE A 340 -10.09 19.28 -5.16
CA ILE A 340 -10.44 18.51 -3.95
C ILE A 340 -10.39 19.39 -2.69
N PHE A 341 -9.29 20.13 -2.53
CA PHE A 341 -8.95 20.86 -1.30
C PHE A 341 -9.33 22.34 -1.35
N VAL A 342 -9.60 22.89 -2.55
CA VAL A 342 -10.06 24.25 -2.83
C VAL A 342 -9.07 25.33 -2.42
N LYS A 343 -8.85 25.52 -1.11
CA LYS A 343 -7.95 26.53 -0.54
C LYS A 343 -6.67 25.94 0.07
N GLY A 344 -6.70 24.68 0.46
CA GLY A 344 -5.56 24.02 1.09
C GLY A 344 -5.93 22.68 1.71
N PHE A 345 -4.95 21.79 1.84
CA PHE A 345 -5.09 20.53 2.55
C PHE A 345 -4.94 20.78 4.05
N TYR A 346 -6.04 21.15 4.74
CA TYR A 346 -6.03 21.44 6.18
C TYR A 346 -5.95 20.18 7.05
N ALA A 347 -4.80 19.51 6.97
CA ALA A 347 -4.53 18.24 7.60
C ALA A 347 -3.77 18.37 8.92
N TYR A 348 -4.15 17.56 9.90
CA TYR A 348 -3.50 17.37 11.19
C TYR A 348 -3.03 15.91 11.26
N PRO A 349 -1.75 15.64 10.91
CA PRO A 349 -1.19 14.29 11.03
C PRO A 349 -1.14 13.86 12.50
N THR A 350 -1.84 12.78 12.82
CA THR A 350 -1.86 12.16 14.15
C THR A 350 -0.81 11.06 14.28
N ARG A 351 -0.35 10.51 13.15
CA ARG A 351 0.73 9.52 13.10
C ARG A 351 1.47 9.59 11.77
N ILE A 352 2.78 9.34 11.84
CA ILE A 352 3.66 9.25 10.67
C ILE A 352 4.42 7.93 10.77
N GLU A 353 4.41 7.17 9.69
CA GLU A 353 5.29 6.01 9.51
C GLU A 353 6.21 6.27 8.31
N THR A 354 7.49 5.96 8.46
CA THR A 354 8.49 6.13 7.41
C THR A 354 9.23 4.83 7.21
N TYR A 355 9.39 4.40 5.96
CA TYR A 355 10.20 3.23 5.62
C TYR A 355 11.11 3.56 4.44
N ASP A 356 12.40 3.25 4.59
CA ASP A 356 13.36 3.30 3.50
C ASP A 356 13.30 1.95 2.79
N LEU A 357 12.89 1.96 1.52
CA LEU A 357 12.86 0.75 0.67
C LEU A 357 14.23 0.48 0.09
N GLU A 358 14.92 1.54 -0.34
CA GLU A 358 16.29 1.58 -0.85
C GLU A 358 16.93 2.91 -0.45
N ASP A 359 18.24 3.08 -0.66
CA ASP A 359 18.98 4.31 -0.30
C ASP A 359 18.40 5.58 -0.92
N PHE A 360 17.78 5.45 -2.10
CA PHE A 360 17.14 6.54 -2.84
C PHE A 360 15.61 6.49 -2.81
N LEU A 361 14.99 5.50 -2.17
CA LEU A 361 13.55 5.29 -2.24
C LEU A 361 12.93 5.21 -0.85
N HIS A 362 12.12 6.20 -0.52
CA HIS A 362 11.50 6.38 0.78
C HIS A 362 9.99 6.27 0.68
N THR A 363 9.36 5.78 1.73
CA THR A 363 7.91 5.77 1.86
C THR A 363 7.48 6.50 3.10
N PHE A 364 6.39 7.25 2.98
CA PHE A 364 5.74 7.93 4.09
C PHE A 364 4.29 7.48 4.14
N VAL A 365 3.79 7.19 5.33
CA VAL A 365 2.37 6.99 5.58
C VAL A 365 1.96 7.98 6.65
N LEU A 366 1.12 8.93 6.27
CA LEU A 366 0.52 9.91 7.17
C LEU A 366 -0.88 9.44 7.52
N HIS A 367 -1.17 9.32 8.80
CA HIS A 367 -2.53 9.17 9.29
C HIS A 367 -2.94 10.47 9.95
N GLY A 368 -4.18 10.90 9.77
CA GLY A 368 -4.61 12.15 10.37
C GLY A 368 -6.06 12.49 10.14
N VAL A 369 -6.37 13.74 10.44
CA VAL A 369 -7.67 14.35 10.17
C VAL A 369 -7.51 15.54 9.24
N TYR A 370 -8.44 15.70 8.32
CA TYR A 370 -8.50 16.78 7.34
C TYR A 370 -9.82 17.54 7.52
N GLN A 371 -9.73 18.87 7.65
CA GLN A 371 -10.91 19.74 7.63
C GLN A 371 -11.05 20.39 6.27
N ASP A 372 -12.23 20.29 5.68
CA ASP A 372 -12.50 20.99 4.43
C ASP A 372 -12.93 22.45 4.63
N VAL A 373 -13.06 23.18 3.53
CA VAL A 373 -13.48 24.59 3.51
C VAL A 373 -14.91 24.83 4.01
N TYR A 374 -15.70 23.77 4.19
CA TYR A 374 -17.07 23.82 4.73
C TYR A 374 -17.11 23.45 6.21
N GLY A 375 -15.95 23.16 6.82
CA GLY A 375 -15.83 22.77 8.22
C GLY A 375 -16.07 21.28 8.50
N ASN A 376 -16.27 20.45 7.48
CA ASN A 376 -16.41 19.01 7.68
C ASN A 376 -15.05 18.38 7.99
N THR A 377 -15.03 17.48 8.97
CA THR A 377 -13.83 16.73 9.36
C THR A 377 -13.89 15.31 8.79
N PHE A 378 -12.82 14.90 8.11
CA PHE A 378 -12.62 13.55 7.60
C PHE A 378 -11.36 12.95 8.20
N MET A 379 -11.31 11.64 8.38
CA MET A 379 -10.05 10.96 8.61
C MET A 379 -9.38 10.66 7.27
N PHE A 380 -8.05 10.67 7.25
CA PHE A 380 -7.29 10.29 6.08
C PHE A 380 -6.10 9.39 6.42
N ASP A 381 -5.79 8.50 5.48
CA ASP A 381 -4.50 7.82 5.37
C ASP A 381 -3.87 8.24 4.05
N ARG A 382 -2.70 8.89 4.08
CA ARG A 382 -2.00 9.35 2.87
C ARG A 382 -0.64 8.70 2.77
N SER A 383 -0.42 7.91 1.73
CA SER A 383 0.85 7.25 1.47
C SER A 383 1.61 7.95 0.35
N PHE A 384 2.91 8.06 0.53
CA PHE A 384 3.84 8.61 -0.45
C PHE A 384 4.94 7.61 -0.75
N VAL A 385 5.34 7.54 -2.01
CA VAL A 385 6.62 7.00 -2.44
C VAL A 385 7.44 8.17 -2.94
N ILE A 386 8.61 8.39 -2.35
CA ILE A 386 9.48 9.54 -2.60
C ILE A 386 10.84 9.02 -3.06
N SER A 387 11.34 9.56 -4.15
CA SER A 387 12.67 9.25 -4.67
C SER A 387 13.65 10.39 -4.40
N SER A 388 14.88 10.05 -4.05
CA SER A 388 15.99 10.96 -3.75
C SER A 388 17.07 10.83 -4.83
N ILE A 389 16.79 11.29 -6.05
CA ILE A 389 17.70 11.16 -7.21
C ILE A 389 18.52 12.45 -7.34
N THR A 390 19.84 12.32 -7.51
CA THR A 390 20.77 13.46 -7.74
C THR A 390 20.68 14.57 -6.67
N GLY A 391 20.38 14.19 -5.42
CA GLY A 391 20.24 15.14 -4.30
C GLY A 391 18.94 15.95 -4.30
N SER A 392 18.00 15.65 -5.20
CA SER A 392 16.65 16.22 -5.21
C SER A 392 15.63 15.17 -4.79
N ASN A 393 14.59 15.59 -4.09
CA ASN A 393 13.51 14.70 -3.63
C ASN A 393 12.27 14.93 -4.49
N PHE A 394 11.63 13.85 -4.94
CA PHE A 394 10.41 13.89 -5.75
C PHE A 394 9.41 12.84 -5.30
N ILE A 395 8.13 13.21 -5.26
CA ILE A 395 7.03 12.28 -5.03
C ILE A 395 6.74 11.53 -6.34
N LEU A 396 6.88 10.21 -6.29
CA LEU A 396 6.57 9.27 -7.38
C LEU A 396 5.11 8.78 -7.30
N ASN A 397 4.63 8.48 -6.11
CA ASN A 397 3.26 8.04 -5.88
C ASN A 397 2.68 8.75 -4.66
N ASP A 398 1.46 9.25 -4.78
CA ASP A 398 0.71 9.93 -3.73
C ASP A 398 -0.72 9.40 -3.71
N GLU A 399 -1.02 8.60 -2.71
CA GLU A 399 -2.34 8.00 -2.56
C GLU A 399 -2.97 8.51 -1.27
N ILE A 400 -4.20 8.99 -1.36
CA ILE A 400 -4.96 9.43 -0.19
C ILE A 400 -6.26 8.64 -0.07
N TYR A 401 -6.45 8.01 1.08
CA TYR A 401 -7.67 7.34 1.47
C TYR A 401 -8.45 8.21 2.44
N PHE A 402 -9.70 8.54 2.10
CA PHE A 402 -10.64 9.22 2.99
C PHE A 402 -11.65 8.27 3.58
N HIS A 403 -11.93 8.45 4.87
CA HIS A 403 -13.02 7.78 5.53
C HIS A 403 -13.63 8.65 6.63
N GLU A 404 -14.85 8.32 7.04
CA GLU A 404 -15.50 8.99 8.15
C GLU A 404 -14.74 8.72 9.46
N PRO A 405 -14.68 9.72 10.37
CA PRO A 405 -14.22 9.46 11.73
C PRO A 405 -15.14 8.41 12.39
N PRO A 406 -14.60 7.55 13.27
CA PRO A 406 -15.42 6.60 13.98
C PRO A 406 -16.51 7.34 14.77
N LEU A 407 -17.77 6.95 14.58
CA LEU A 407 -18.87 7.36 15.46
C LEU A 407 -18.59 6.74 16.83
N GLU A 408 -18.41 7.57 17.86
CA GLU A 408 -18.21 7.12 19.25
C GLU A 408 -19.46 6.49 19.86
#